data_AF-I7CY96-F1
#
_entry.id   AF-I7CY96-F1
#
_cell.length_a   1.000
_cell.length_b   1.000
_cell.length_c   1.000
_cell.angle_alpha   90.00
_cell.angle_beta   90.00
_cell.angle_gamma   90.00
#
_symmetry.space_group_name_H-M   'P 1'
#
loop_
_entity.id
_entity.type
_entity.pdbx_description
1 polymer ?
#
loop_
_entity_poly.entity_id
_entity_poly.type
_entity_poly.pdbx_seq_one_letter_code
_entity_poly.pdbx_strand_id
1 'polypeptide(L)'
;MSDDYYTKDDFADDLEIDAARFDRDPDAETIERVVSNIEDRNIEVTVVDDGAAARDHLRAALPAGASVMDGHSTTLEEIGFTDDLEAENGFDYLGTDIRELDDEEERFQARREAVTADVFVDSVNAIAETGELVGANALGNAVGAWAFGAASLVLVGSTNKIVDDWATAVERVREYAYPLEDARAKEAYGQASVVGKLVSLEYERVDDRTRLVLIDDRHGF
;
A
#
# COMPACT_ATOMS: atom_id res chain seq x y z
N MET A 1 5.83 -15.84 -8.50
CA MET A 1 5.02 -15.78 -7.28
C MET A 1 5.65 -16.77 -6.36
N SER A 2 6.36 -16.27 -5.35
CA SER A 2 6.72 -17.09 -4.19
C SER A 2 5.47 -17.85 -3.73
N ASP A 3 5.59 -19.15 -3.44
CA ASP A 3 4.47 -19.96 -2.93
C ASP A 3 4.08 -19.57 -1.47
N ASP A 4 4.68 -18.51 -0.91
CA ASP A 4 4.63 -18.15 0.52
C ASP A 4 3.88 -16.84 0.84
N TYR A 5 3.11 -16.26 -0.08
CA TYR A 5 2.32 -15.04 0.22
C TYR A 5 0.96 -15.39 0.81
N TYR A 6 0.61 -14.71 1.91
CA TYR A 6 -0.69 -14.82 2.54
C TYR A 6 -1.62 -13.72 2.04
N THR A 7 -2.88 -14.09 1.84
CA THR A 7 -3.99 -13.23 1.47
C THR A 7 -4.96 -13.10 2.64
N LYS A 8 -6.00 -12.27 2.49
CA LYS A 8 -7.09 -12.22 3.48
C LYS A 8 -7.82 -13.55 3.62
N ASP A 9 -7.92 -14.34 2.55
CA ASP A 9 -8.68 -15.60 2.54
C ASP A 9 -8.04 -16.67 3.44
N ASP A 10 -6.74 -16.54 3.72
CA ASP A 10 -6.02 -17.45 4.63
C ASP A 10 -6.40 -17.26 6.11
N PHE A 11 -7.03 -16.12 6.46
CA PHE A 11 -7.31 -15.76 7.85
C PHE A 11 -8.75 -15.35 8.13
N ALA A 12 -9.51 -14.90 7.12
CA ALA A 12 -10.81 -14.27 7.30
C ALA A 12 -11.83 -15.14 8.05
N ASP A 13 -11.83 -16.46 7.81
CA ASP A 13 -12.76 -17.40 8.45
C ASP A 13 -12.51 -17.59 9.96
N ASP A 14 -11.29 -17.29 10.43
CA ASP A 14 -10.87 -17.48 11.82
C ASP A 14 -10.94 -16.19 12.66
N LEU A 15 -11.32 -15.06 12.05
CA LEU A 15 -11.32 -13.73 12.67
C LEU A 15 -12.74 -13.15 12.78
N GLU A 16 -12.98 -12.41 13.85
CA GLU A 16 -14.21 -11.63 14.03
C GLU A 16 -14.11 -10.29 13.28
N ILE A 17 -14.23 -10.33 11.94
CA ILE A 17 -14.17 -9.16 11.05
C ILE A 17 -15.47 -8.95 10.26
N ASP A 18 -15.84 -7.70 9.99
CA ASP A 18 -17.04 -7.35 9.20
C ASP A 18 -16.68 -7.11 7.73
N ALA A 19 -16.43 -8.19 6.99
CA ALA A 19 -16.11 -8.11 5.56
C ALA A 19 -17.25 -7.47 4.74
N ALA A 20 -18.51 -7.68 5.14
CA ALA A 20 -19.66 -7.07 4.47
C ALA A 20 -19.64 -5.53 4.56
N ARG A 21 -19.03 -4.98 5.61
CA ARG A 21 -18.83 -3.53 5.77
C ARG A 21 -17.57 -3.02 5.09
N PHE A 22 -16.48 -3.77 5.14
CA PHE A 22 -15.13 -3.27 4.85
C PHE A 22 -14.45 -3.83 3.59
N ASP A 23 -15.05 -4.83 2.93
CA ASP A 23 -14.50 -5.52 1.75
C ASP A 23 -15.58 -5.70 0.65
N ARG A 24 -16.09 -4.58 0.14
CA ARG A 24 -17.25 -4.52 -0.77
C ARG A 24 -16.82 -4.14 -2.19
N ASP A 25 -17.57 -4.60 -3.18
CA ASP A 25 -17.43 -4.09 -4.55
C ASP A 25 -18.31 -2.84 -4.74
N PRO A 26 -17.72 -1.64 -4.90
CA PRO A 26 -18.49 -0.46 -5.27
C PRO A 26 -18.98 -0.57 -6.72
N ASP A 27 -20.04 0.15 -7.05
CA ASP A 27 -20.48 0.30 -8.44
C ASP A 27 -19.61 1.32 -9.20
N ALA A 28 -19.71 1.30 -10.54
CA ALA A 28 -18.92 2.18 -11.40
C ALA A 28 -19.13 3.67 -11.10
N GLU A 29 -20.36 4.09 -10.74
CA GLU A 29 -20.66 5.47 -10.38
C GLU A 29 -19.92 5.89 -9.09
N THR A 30 -19.83 4.98 -8.12
CA THR A 30 -19.06 5.20 -6.91
C THR A 30 -17.56 5.29 -7.22
N ILE A 31 -17.02 4.40 -8.03
CA ILE A 31 -15.60 4.43 -8.44
C ILE A 31 -15.28 5.77 -9.13
N GLU A 32 -16.07 6.19 -10.11
CA GLU A 32 -15.90 7.47 -10.83
C GLU A 32 -15.91 8.67 -9.87
N ARG A 33 -16.82 8.67 -8.90
CA ARG A 33 -16.91 9.73 -7.89
C ARG A 33 -15.70 9.74 -6.95
N VAL A 34 -15.24 8.57 -6.50
CA VAL A 34 -14.05 8.46 -5.64
C VAL A 34 -12.81 8.95 -6.38
N VAL A 35 -12.63 8.55 -7.65
CA VAL A 35 -11.54 9.02 -8.51
C VAL A 35 -11.55 10.55 -8.59
N SER A 36 -12.69 11.16 -8.93
CA SER A 36 -12.81 12.62 -9.00
C SER A 36 -12.46 13.30 -7.67
N ASN A 37 -12.90 12.73 -6.54
CA ASN A 37 -12.62 13.31 -5.21
C ASN A 37 -11.14 13.19 -4.80
N ILE A 38 -10.43 12.16 -5.27
CA ILE A 38 -8.98 12.00 -5.06
C ILE A 38 -8.21 12.98 -5.96
N GLU A 39 -8.62 13.13 -7.21
CA GLU A 39 -8.00 14.07 -8.16
C GLU A 39 -8.18 15.54 -7.71
N ASP A 40 -9.33 15.90 -7.14
CA ASP A 40 -9.57 17.21 -6.51
C ASP A 40 -8.62 17.50 -5.32
N ARG A 41 -7.99 16.45 -4.77
CA ARG A 41 -6.95 16.53 -3.73
C ARG A 41 -5.53 16.55 -4.28
N ASN A 42 -5.39 16.76 -5.60
CA ASN A 42 -4.13 16.81 -6.35
C ASN A 42 -3.35 15.48 -6.33
N ILE A 43 -4.06 14.37 -6.31
CA ILE A 43 -3.49 13.02 -6.40
C ILE A 43 -3.95 12.42 -7.73
N GLU A 44 -3.01 12.09 -8.61
CA GLU A 44 -3.31 11.45 -9.89
C GLU A 44 -3.86 10.03 -9.65
N VAL A 45 -4.93 9.64 -10.34
CA VAL A 45 -5.47 8.27 -10.26
C VAL A 45 -5.42 7.59 -11.62
N THR A 46 -4.80 6.42 -11.66
CA THR A 46 -4.89 5.50 -12.81
C THR A 46 -5.74 4.31 -12.42
N VAL A 47 -6.90 4.14 -13.06
CA VAL A 47 -7.75 2.96 -12.89
C VAL A 47 -7.30 1.86 -13.86
N VAL A 48 -7.16 0.64 -13.36
CA VAL A 48 -6.79 -0.55 -14.15
C VAL A 48 -7.73 -1.71 -13.85
N ASP A 49 -7.93 -2.59 -14.83
CA ASP A 49 -8.96 -3.63 -14.76
C ASP A 49 -8.63 -4.74 -13.75
N ASP A 50 -7.36 -5.08 -13.58
CA ASP A 50 -6.93 -6.22 -12.75
C ASP A 50 -5.50 -6.07 -12.22
N GLY A 51 -5.10 -6.99 -11.33
CA GLY A 51 -3.77 -7.02 -10.74
C GLY A 51 -2.63 -7.16 -11.77
N ALA A 52 -2.85 -7.85 -12.89
CA ALA A 52 -1.83 -7.97 -13.94
C ALA A 52 -1.62 -6.64 -14.67
N ALA A 53 -2.71 -5.92 -14.95
CA ALA A 53 -2.65 -4.57 -15.51
C ALA A 53 -1.98 -3.57 -14.57
N ALA A 54 -2.24 -3.65 -13.26
CA ALA A 54 -1.51 -2.86 -12.25
C ALA A 54 -0.02 -3.17 -12.25
N ARG A 55 0.36 -4.45 -12.21
CA ARG A 55 1.75 -4.89 -12.24
C ARG A 55 2.49 -4.35 -13.47
N ASP A 56 1.89 -4.48 -14.65
CA ASP A 56 2.48 -3.99 -15.90
C ASP A 56 2.58 -2.45 -15.94
N HIS A 57 1.57 -1.75 -15.42
CA HIS A 57 1.62 -0.29 -15.27
C HIS A 57 2.77 0.15 -14.35
N LEU A 58 2.91 -0.48 -13.17
CA LEU A 58 3.96 -0.15 -12.21
C LEU A 58 5.35 -0.39 -12.79
N ARG A 59 5.57 -1.51 -13.48
CA ARG A 59 6.84 -1.80 -14.19
C ARG A 59 7.22 -0.73 -15.19
N ALA A 60 6.24 -0.22 -15.93
CA ALA A 60 6.46 0.83 -16.93
C ALA A 60 6.70 2.21 -16.30
N ALA A 61 6.19 2.44 -15.09
CA ALA A 61 6.25 3.73 -14.40
C ALA A 61 7.56 3.96 -13.62
N LEU A 62 8.28 2.91 -13.22
CA LEU A 62 9.53 3.04 -12.46
C LEU A 62 10.69 3.54 -13.33
N PRO A 63 11.34 4.68 -13.00
CA PRO A 63 12.43 5.22 -13.80
C PRO A 63 13.71 4.36 -13.68
N ALA A 64 14.40 4.17 -14.81
CA ALA A 64 15.72 3.54 -14.78
C ALA A 64 16.73 4.39 -13.98
N GLY A 65 17.51 3.73 -13.12
CA GLY A 65 18.53 4.31 -12.25
C GLY A 65 17.98 5.02 -11.02
N ALA A 66 16.66 5.06 -10.81
CA ALA A 66 16.07 5.60 -9.60
C ALA A 66 16.28 4.66 -8.41
N SER A 67 16.39 5.24 -7.21
CA SER A 67 16.26 4.48 -5.97
C SER A 67 14.77 4.19 -5.71
N VAL A 68 14.45 2.92 -5.44
CA VAL A 68 13.09 2.43 -5.22
C VAL A 68 13.01 1.74 -3.87
N MET A 69 11.99 2.07 -3.09
CA MET A 69 11.67 1.40 -1.84
C MET A 69 10.20 1.05 -1.79
N ASP A 70 9.83 -0.01 -1.08
CA ASP A 70 8.43 -0.36 -0.81
C ASP A 70 8.07 -0.31 0.68
N GLY A 71 6.77 -0.22 0.96
CA GLY A 71 6.21 -0.27 2.32
C GLY A 71 6.04 -1.67 2.91
N HIS A 72 6.28 -2.72 2.10
CA HIS A 72 5.80 -4.10 2.29
C HIS A 72 4.27 -4.19 2.37
N SER A 73 3.67 -4.75 1.32
CA SER A 73 2.22 -4.76 1.14
C SER A 73 1.73 -6.07 0.55
N THR A 74 0.71 -6.66 1.18
CA THR A 74 0.01 -7.83 0.63
C THR A 74 -0.63 -7.55 -0.73
N THR A 75 -1.09 -6.33 -1.00
CA THR A 75 -1.58 -5.97 -2.34
C THR A 75 -0.47 -6.06 -3.39
N LEU A 76 0.75 -5.60 -3.07
CA LEU A 76 1.90 -5.71 -3.99
C LEU A 76 2.37 -7.16 -4.17
N GLU A 77 2.27 -7.97 -3.11
CA GLU A 77 2.54 -9.41 -3.13
C GLU A 77 1.53 -10.15 -4.02
N GLU A 78 0.23 -9.91 -3.84
CA GLU A 78 -0.86 -10.56 -4.59
C GLU A 78 -0.80 -10.27 -6.09
N ILE A 79 -0.48 -9.03 -6.49
CA ILE A 79 -0.31 -8.69 -7.90
C ILE A 79 1.05 -9.15 -8.47
N GLY A 80 1.93 -9.70 -7.62
CA GLY A 80 3.25 -10.18 -7.98
C GLY A 80 4.27 -9.08 -8.30
N PHE A 81 4.06 -7.85 -7.82
CA PHE A 81 4.97 -6.73 -8.02
C PHE A 81 6.13 -6.76 -7.01
N THR A 82 5.96 -7.36 -5.83
CA THR A 82 7.08 -7.61 -4.90
C THR A 82 8.18 -8.45 -5.54
N ASP A 83 7.81 -9.54 -6.23
CA ASP A 83 8.75 -10.35 -7.01
C ASP A 83 9.48 -9.53 -8.08
N ASP A 84 8.79 -8.55 -8.68
CA ASP A 84 9.39 -7.68 -9.68
C ASP A 84 10.41 -6.74 -9.07
N LEU A 85 10.13 -6.14 -7.91
CA LEU A 85 11.08 -5.25 -7.23
C LEU A 85 12.38 -5.97 -6.87
N GLU A 86 12.27 -7.25 -6.47
CA GLU A 86 13.40 -8.08 -6.06
C GLU A 86 14.22 -8.66 -7.21
N ALA A 87 13.66 -8.67 -8.43
CA ALA A 87 14.38 -9.13 -9.61
C ALA A 87 15.55 -8.19 -9.98
N GLU A 88 16.45 -8.65 -10.84
CA GLU A 88 17.41 -7.73 -11.48
C GLU A 88 16.65 -6.76 -12.40
N ASN A 89 16.70 -5.47 -12.06
CA ASN A 89 15.96 -4.41 -12.74
C ASN A 89 16.86 -3.27 -13.24
N GLY A 90 16.24 -2.34 -13.96
CA GLY A 90 16.86 -1.09 -14.37
C GLY A 90 16.96 -0.03 -13.28
N PHE A 91 16.46 -0.28 -12.06
CA PHE A 91 16.46 0.63 -10.91
C PHE A 91 17.18 0.01 -9.71
N ASP A 92 17.48 0.84 -8.70
CA ASP A 92 18.15 0.43 -7.47
C ASP A 92 17.13 0.16 -6.36
N TYR A 93 16.85 -1.11 -6.07
CA TYR A 93 15.86 -1.50 -5.07
C TYR A 93 16.50 -1.60 -3.68
N LEU A 94 16.23 -0.60 -2.84
CA LEU A 94 16.83 -0.46 -1.51
C LEU A 94 16.38 -1.55 -0.52
N GLY A 95 15.24 -2.20 -0.78
CA GLY A 95 14.70 -3.25 0.08
C GLY A 95 15.61 -4.48 0.17
N THR A 96 16.30 -4.84 -0.92
CA THR A 96 17.28 -5.94 -0.93
C THR A 96 18.43 -5.64 0.02
N ASP A 97 19.09 -4.49 -0.15
CA ASP A 97 20.23 -4.09 0.67
C ASP A 97 19.85 -4.00 2.16
N ILE A 98 18.69 -3.43 2.48
CA ILE A 98 18.21 -3.32 3.87
C ILE A 98 18.01 -4.69 4.52
N ARG A 99 17.55 -5.69 3.76
CA ARG A 99 17.31 -7.05 4.28
C ARG A 99 18.60 -7.81 4.54
N GLU A 100 19.67 -7.51 3.81
CA GLU A 100 20.98 -8.12 3.98
C GLU A 100 21.78 -7.58 5.18
N LEU A 101 21.35 -6.46 5.79
CA LEU A 101 22.01 -5.87 6.96
C LEU A 101 21.74 -6.66 8.24
N ASP A 102 22.77 -7.29 8.82
CA ASP A 102 22.68 -8.03 10.07
C ASP A 102 22.53 -7.14 11.32
N ASP A 103 23.17 -5.96 11.32
CA ASP A 103 23.14 -5.04 12.45
C ASP A 103 21.82 -4.24 12.50
N GLU A 104 21.19 -4.20 13.67
CA GLU A 104 19.90 -3.55 13.86
C GLU A 104 19.99 -2.02 13.70
N GLU A 105 21.06 -1.40 14.20
CA GLU A 105 21.23 0.05 14.11
C GLU A 105 21.46 0.49 12.67
N GLU A 106 22.34 -0.23 11.95
CA GLU A 106 22.57 -0.01 10.52
C GLU A 106 21.27 -0.17 9.71
N ARG A 107 20.49 -1.22 9.99
CA ARG A 107 19.19 -1.44 9.32
C ARG A 107 18.20 -0.31 9.59
N PHE A 108 18.17 0.22 10.82
CA PHE A 108 17.33 1.38 11.14
C PHE A 108 17.79 2.66 10.45
N GLN A 109 19.08 2.88 10.27
CA GLN A 109 19.58 4.02 9.50
C GLN A 109 19.19 3.87 8.03
N ALA A 110 19.45 2.72 7.42
CA ALA A 110 19.12 2.46 6.02
C ALA A 110 17.61 2.61 5.76
N ARG A 111 16.74 2.14 6.67
CA ARG A 111 15.28 2.38 6.59
C ARG A 111 14.91 3.86 6.64
N ARG A 112 15.60 4.69 7.44
CA ARG A 112 15.35 6.14 7.48
C ARG A 112 15.79 6.83 6.19
N GLU A 113 16.89 6.39 5.61
CA GLU A 113 17.38 6.90 4.33
C GLU A 113 16.44 6.51 3.18
N ALA A 114 15.99 5.25 3.16
CA ALA A 114 15.09 4.73 2.13
C ALA A 114 13.69 5.38 2.13
N VAL A 115 13.27 6.01 3.23
CA VAL A 115 12.06 6.88 3.24
C VAL A 115 12.16 8.01 2.22
N THR A 116 13.38 8.43 1.88
CA THR A 116 13.66 9.50 0.91
C THR A 116 14.04 8.99 -0.48
N ALA A 117 13.69 7.74 -0.80
CA ALA A 117 13.87 7.17 -2.14
C ALA A 117 13.23 8.06 -3.23
N ASP A 118 13.78 7.95 -4.45
CA ASP A 118 13.24 8.65 -5.62
C ASP A 118 11.80 8.22 -5.90
N VAL A 119 11.52 6.92 -5.74
CA VAL A 119 10.17 6.35 -5.80
C VAL A 119 9.92 5.48 -4.58
N PHE A 120 8.81 5.72 -3.88
CA PHE A 120 8.33 4.85 -2.82
C PHE A 120 6.99 4.25 -3.23
N VAL A 121 6.89 2.92 -3.22
CA VAL A 121 5.69 2.19 -3.62
C VAL A 121 5.04 1.56 -2.38
N ASP A 122 3.75 1.77 -2.18
CA ASP A 122 3.05 1.20 -1.03
C ASP A 122 1.58 0.93 -1.38
N SER A 123 0.85 0.24 -0.51
CA SER A 123 -0.60 0.12 -0.65
C SER A 123 -1.37 0.89 0.41
N VAL A 124 -2.55 1.35 0.03
CA VAL A 124 -3.51 1.91 0.98
C VAL A 124 -4.20 0.82 1.81
N ASN A 125 -4.49 1.13 3.07
CA ASN A 125 -5.35 0.31 3.93
C ASN A 125 -6.81 0.76 3.87
N ALA A 126 -7.13 1.94 3.35
CA ALA A 126 -8.50 2.35 3.08
C ALA A 126 -8.52 3.56 2.13
N ILE A 127 -9.60 3.67 1.37
CA ILE A 127 -9.92 4.81 0.52
C ILE A 127 -11.29 5.31 0.97
N ALA A 128 -11.37 6.55 1.47
CA ALA A 128 -12.66 7.14 1.76
C ALA A 128 -13.33 7.60 0.45
N GLU A 129 -14.65 7.49 0.34
CA GLU A 129 -15.37 8.03 -0.83
C GLU A 129 -15.19 9.54 -0.98
N THR A 130 -14.86 10.24 0.11
CA THR A 130 -14.50 11.66 0.13
C THR A 130 -13.10 11.94 -0.42
N GLY A 131 -12.30 10.93 -0.72
CA GLY A 131 -11.01 11.01 -1.42
C GLY A 131 -9.77 10.92 -0.51
N GLU A 132 -9.92 10.79 0.81
CA GLU A 132 -8.78 10.52 1.71
C GLU A 132 -8.21 9.11 1.48
N LEU A 133 -6.88 9.02 1.41
CA LEU A 133 -6.16 7.75 1.41
C LEU A 133 -5.56 7.51 2.79
N VAL A 134 -5.86 6.35 3.39
CA VAL A 134 -5.44 6.03 4.75
C VAL A 134 -4.48 4.84 4.73
N GLY A 135 -3.35 5.02 5.42
CA GLY A 135 -2.32 4.00 5.60
C GLY A 135 -1.92 3.86 7.06
N ALA A 136 -1.51 2.66 7.46
CA ALA A 136 -1.02 2.35 8.78
C ALA A 136 0.29 1.57 8.72
N ASN A 137 1.17 1.83 9.68
CA ASN A 137 2.42 1.09 9.80
C ASN A 137 2.86 0.98 11.26
N ALA A 138 3.40 -0.18 11.64
CA ALA A 138 3.80 -0.44 13.02
C ALA A 138 4.99 0.43 13.45
N LEU A 139 6.08 0.41 12.68
CA LEU A 139 7.31 1.14 13.00
C LEU A 139 7.20 2.62 12.62
N GLY A 140 6.62 2.90 11.46
CA GLY A 140 6.45 4.22 10.85
C GLY A 140 7.31 4.47 9.61
N ASN A 141 8.13 3.50 9.19
CA ASN A 141 9.03 3.67 8.05
C ASN A 141 8.26 3.82 6.73
N ALA A 142 7.21 3.02 6.50
CA ALA A 142 6.41 3.14 5.27
C ALA A 142 5.66 4.49 5.21
N VAL A 143 4.85 4.78 6.22
CA VAL A 143 4.06 6.03 6.27
C VAL A 143 4.89 7.31 6.42
N GLY A 144 6.17 7.20 6.80
CA GLY A 144 7.11 8.33 6.77
C GLY A 144 7.38 8.83 5.33
N ALA A 145 7.38 7.93 4.35
CA ALA A 145 7.52 8.26 2.94
C ALA A 145 6.28 9.01 2.42
N TRP A 146 5.09 8.64 2.91
CA TRP A 146 3.83 9.19 2.45
C TRP A 146 3.73 10.70 2.70
N ALA A 147 3.98 11.10 3.95
CA ALA A 147 3.77 12.47 4.41
C ALA A 147 4.62 13.51 3.66
N PHE A 148 5.85 13.15 3.29
CA PHE A 148 6.75 14.00 2.51
C PHE A 148 8.01 13.28 2.01
N GLY A 149 8.46 12.23 2.72
CA GLY A 149 9.80 11.67 2.57
C GLY A 149 10.19 11.34 1.14
N ALA A 150 9.36 10.56 0.43
CA ALA A 150 9.65 10.13 -0.92
C ALA A 150 9.50 11.27 -1.92
N ALA A 151 10.41 11.31 -2.91
CA ALA A 151 10.34 12.29 -3.99
C ALA A 151 9.12 12.03 -4.89
N SER A 152 8.81 10.76 -5.16
CA SER A 152 7.56 10.30 -5.77
C SER A 152 6.93 9.21 -4.90
N LEU A 153 5.65 9.36 -4.59
CA LEU A 153 4.85 8.36 -3.87
C LEU A 153 3.88 7.69 -4.84
N VAL A 154 4.01 6.37 -5.00
CA VAL A 154 3.10 5.56 -5.80
C VAL A 154 2.32 4.65 -4.87
N LEU A 155 1.04 4.95 -4.70
CA LEU A 155 0.13 4.14 -3.92
C LEU A 155 -0.62 3.16 -4.82
N VAL A 156 -0.85 1.97 -4.30
CA VAL A 156 -1.66 0.94 -4.97
C VAL A 156 -2.84 0.62 -4.08
N GLY A 157 -4.03 0.63 -4.65
CA GLY A 157 -5.27 0.32 -3.96
C GLY A 157 -6.18 -0.50 -4.86
N SER A 158 -7.13 -1.18 -4.24
CA SER A 158 -8.19 -1.88 -4.95
C SER A 158 -9.54 -1.32 -4.56
N THR A 159 -10.53 -1.45 -5.43
CA THR A 159 -11.89 -0.93 -5.20
C THR A 159 -12.53 -1.52 -3.95
N ASN A 160 -12.17 -2.74 -3.54
CA ASN A 160 -12.60 -3.35 -2.27
C ASN A 160 -12.17 -2.59 -1.00
N LYS A 161 -11.21 -1.66 -1.13
CA LYS A 161 -10.74 -0.82 -0.02
C LYS A 161 -11.50 0.50 0.11
N ILE A 162 -12.48 0.75 -0.77
CA ILE A 162 -13.33 1.96 -0.73
C ILE A 162 -14.38 1.83 0.38
N VAL A 163 -14.53 2.88 1.18
CA VAL A 163 -15.50 2.98 2.27
C VAL A 163 -16.14 4.37 2.35
N ASP A 164 -17.30 4.43 2.99
CA ASP A 164 -18.23 5.56 2.94
C ASP A 164 -17.60 6.92 3.29
N ASP A 165 -16.72 7.00 4.30
CA ASP A 165 -16.09 8.25 4.74
C ASP A 165 -14.75 8.02 5.47
N TRP A 166 -14.08 9.12 5.81
CA TRP A 166 -12.81 9.09 6.54
C TRP A 166 -12.90 8.35 7.89
N ALA A 167 -13.99 8.52 8.65
CA ALA A 167 -14.13 7.85 9.94
C ALA A 167 -14.20 6.33 9.75
N THR A 168 -14.98 5.89 8.76
CA THR A 168 -15.10 4.49 8.35
C THR A 168 -13.77 3.97 7.78
N ALA A 169 -12.97 4.79 7.12
CA ALA A 169 -11.61 4.42 6.67
C ALA A 169 -10.68 4.13 7.86
N VAL A 170 -10.73 4.95 8.91
CA VAL A 170 -9.98 4.68 10.15
C VAL A 170 -10.49 3.43 10.86
N GLU A 171 -11.79 3.19 10.86
CA GLU A 171 -12.39 1.97 11.39
C GLU A 171 -11.97 0.73 10.58
N ARG A 172 -11.98 0.80 9.24
CA ARG A 172 -11.50 -0.27 8.35
C ARG A 172 -10.07 -0.67 8.71
N VAL A 173 -9.18 0.29 8.92
CA VAL A 173 -7.80 0.03 9.33
C VAL A 173 -7.75 -0.78 10.63
N ARG A 174 -8.57 -0.43 11.61
CA ARG A 174 -8.49 -1.00 12.97
C ARG A 174 -9.27 -2.30 13.14
N GLU A 175 -10.40 -2.41 12.46
CA GLU A 175 -11.39 -3.48 12.66
C GLU A 175 -11.34 -4.53 11.55
N TYR A 176 -10.70 -4.23 10.42
CA TYR A 176 -10.59 -5.16 9.29
C TYR A 176 -9.14 -5.42 8.89
N ALA A 177 -8.40 -4.38 8.48
CA ALA A 177 -7.03 -4.53 7.98
C ALA A 177 -6.07 -5.02 9.09
N TYR A 178 -6.16 -4.45 10.29
CA TYR A 178 -5.27 -4.78 11.40
C TYR A 178 -5.41 -6.24 11.89
N PRO A 179 -6.61 -6.79 12.15
CA PRO A 179 -6.74 -8.20 12.52
C PRO A 179 -6.12 -9.16 11.49
N LEU A 180 -6.31 -8.88 10.20
CA LEU A 180 -5.72 -9.65 9.10
C LEU A 180 -4.20 -9.51 9.07
N GLU A 181 -3.67 -8.30 9.23
CA GLU A 181 -2.23 -8.05 9.30
C GLU A 181 -1.60 -8.67 10.56
N ASP A 182 -2.28 -8.68 11.70
CA ASP A 182 -1.80 -9.31 12.93
C ASP A 182 -1.75 -10.84 12.81
N ALA A 183 -2.73 -11.46 12.15
CA ALA A 183 -2.70 -12.87 11.82
C ALA A 183 -1.55 -13.19 10.85
N ARG A 184 -1.44 -12.42 9.77
CA ARG A 184 -0.34 -12.55 8.79
C ARG A 184 1.03 -12.39 9.44
N ALA A 185 1.24 -11.35 10.25
CA ALA A 185 2.52 -11.08 10.87
C ALA A 185 2.95 -12.18 11.85
N LYS A 186 2.01 -12.81 12.55
CA LYS A 186 2.29 -13.96 13.41
C LYS A 186 2.76 -15.16 12.61
N GLU A 187 2.15 -15.42 11.46
CA GLU A 187 2.54 -16.53 10.61
C GLU A 187 3.86 -16.26 9.87
N ALA A 188 3.99 -15.09 9.23
CA ALA A 188 5.14 -14.72 8.43
C ALA A 188 6.39 -14.39 9.25
N TYR A 189 6.24 -13.77 10.42
CA TYR A 189 7.36 -13.23 11.21
C TYR A 189 7.44 -13.77 12.64
N GLY A 190 6.47 -14.58 13.08
CA GLY A 190 6.45 -15.10 14.45
C GLY A 190 6.16 -14.03 15.52
N GLN A 191 5.61 -12.87 15.14
CA GLN A 191 5.34 -11.75 16.05
C GLN A 191 4.02 -11.05 15.73
N ALA A 192 3.38 -10.49 16.76
CA ALA A 192 2.16 -9.71 16.60
C ALA A 192 2.42 -8.36 15.91
N SER A 193 1.41 -7.85 15.22
CA SER A 193 1.41 -6.52 14.60
C SER A 193 0.75 -5.48 15.50
N VAL A 194 0.85 -4.21 15.10
CA VAL A 194 0.17 -3.09 15.76
C VAL A 194 -0.07 -1.94 14.77
N VAL A 195 -1.20 -1.25 14.90
CA VAL A 195 -1.41 0.07 14.27
C VAL A 195 -0.60 1.11 15.06
N GLY A 196 0.69 1.23 14.74
CA GLY A 196 1.61 2.10 15.46
C GLY A 196 1.50 3.57 15.04
N LYS A 197 1.33 3.82 13.75
CA LYS A 197 1.14 5.15 13.15
C LYS A 197 0.07 5.03 12.07
N LEU A 198 -0.75 6.06 12.01
CA LEU A 198 -1.80 6.23 11.02
C LEU A 198 -1.52 7.51 10.24
N VAL A 199 -1.52 7.44 8.93
CA VAL A 199 -1.43 8.60 8.04
C VAL A 199 -2.72 8.72 7.24
N SER A 200 -3.18 9.96 7.09
CA SER A 200 -4.27 10.34 6.19
C SER A 200 -3.69 11.29 5.16
N LEU A 201 -3.66 10.89 3.89
CA LEU A 201 -3.38 11.81 2.80
C LEU A 201 -4.67 12.50 2.43
N GLU A 202 -4.76 13.76 2.85
CA GLU A 202 -5.95 14.58 2.62
C GLU A 202 -5.81 15.52 1.43
N TYR A 203 -4.58 15.96 1.11
CA TYR A 203 -4.28 16.84 -0.03
C TYR A 203 -2.77 16.81 -0.35
N GLU A 204 -2.40 16.67 -1.62
CA GLU A 204 -1.01 16.77 -2.07
C GLU A 204 -0.71 18.19 -2.59
N ARG A 205 0.34 18.83 -2.05
CA ARG A 205 0.70 20.19 -2.44
C ARG A 205 1.74 20.24 -3.54
N VAL A 206 2.48 19.17 -3.74
CA VAL A 206 3.53 19.07 -4.73
C VAL A 206 2.94 18.35 -5.94
N ASP A 207 2.80 19.08 -7.03
CA ASP A 207 2.29 18.52 -8.29
C ASP A 207 3.11 17.30 -8.72
N ASP A 208 2.43 16.29 -9.27
CA ASP A 208 2.99 15.04 -9.79
C ASP A 208 3.74 14.15 -8.76
N ARG A 209 3.72 14.51 -7.46
CA ARG A 209 4.40 13.72 -6.41
C ARG A 209 3.67 12.43 -6.10
N THR A 210 2.36 12.52 -5.82
CA THR A 210 1.57 11.40 -5.31
C THR A 210 0.60 10.89 -6.37
N ARG A 211 0.62 9.57 -6.59
CA ARG A 211 -0.22 8.87 -7.56
C ARG A 211 -0.89 7.68 -6.89
N LEU A 212 -2.10 7.33 -7.32
CA LEU A 212 -2.80 6.11 -6.96
C LEU A 212 -3.03 5.26 -8.20
N VAL A 213 -2.58 4.01 -8.18
CA VAL A 213 -3.03 2.96 -9.10
C VAL A 213 -4.20 2.26 -8.42
N LEU A 214 -5.41 2.45 -8.94
CA LEU A 214 -6.64 1.85 -8.42
C LEU A 214 -7.03 0.65 -9.28
N ILE A 215 -7.05 -0.54 -8.68
CA ILE A 215 -7.41 -1.79 -9.34
C ILE A 215 -8.91 -2.03 -9.17
N ASP A 216 -9.63 -2.22 -10.27
CA ASP A 216 -11.04 -2.63 -10.27
C ASP A 216 -11.20 -4.15 -10.08
N ASP A 217 -10.51 -4.66 -9.05
CA ASP A 217 -10.55 -6.04 -8.60
C ASP A 217 -10.16 -6.08 -7.11
N ARG A 218 -10.39 -7.21 -6.43
CA ARG A 218 -10.19 -7.36 -4.99
C ARG A 218 -8.76 -7.78 -4.66
N HIS A 219 -7.98 -6.86 -4.06
CA HIS A 219 -6.66 -7.19 -3.55
C HIS A 219 -6.37 -6.67 -2.15
N GLY A 220 -5.64 -7.48 -1.40
CA GLY A 220 -5.20 -7.21 -0.05
C GLY A 220 -6.33 -6.82 0.89
N PHE A 221 -5.91 -6.25 2.01
CA PHE A 221 -6.77 -5.84 3.11
C PHE A 221 -6.31 -4.52 3.73
#